data_AF-A0A2N8DR12-F1
#
_entry.id   AF-A0A2N8DR12-F1
#
_cell.length_a   1.000
_cell.length_b   1.000
_cell.length_c   1.000
_cell.angle_alpha   90.00
_cell.angle_beta   90.00
_cell.angle_gamma   90.00
#
_symmetry.space_group_name_H-M   'P 1'
#
loop_
_entity.id
_entity.type
_entity.pdbx_description
1 polymer ?
#
loop_
_entity_poly.entity_id
_entity_poly.type
_entity_poly.pdbx_seq_one_letter_code
_entity_poly.pdbx_strand_id
1 'polypeptide(L)'
;MSTLQWAGLLLLAALAGAVVPFQSAINTNLARGLGHPLWATLASLLVSVLVLLPVIVALRLPLPSLAFIGKAPLWMWAGGAFGVCFVALAVMLVPKLGASGFVALALAGQVLASMLLDHFGLFGLLEKQLTLSRVFGAVLLMAGVVLIQFSPALEKSAAAVG
;
A
#
# COMPACT_ATOMS: atom_id res chain seq x y z
N MET A 1 7.21 -26.69 -0.57
CA MET A 1 7.96 -25.54 -0.03
C MET A 1 8.36 -25.88 1.39
N SER A 2 9.63 -25.70 1.77
CA SER A 2 10.07 -25.96 3.14
C SER A 2 9.53 -24.87 4.09
N THR A 3 9.49 -25.17 5.39
CA THR A 3 9.07 -24.21 6.44
C THR A 3 9.93 -22.94 6.42
N LEU A 4 11.23 -23.08 6.15
CA LEU A 4 12.17 -21.97 6.03
C LEU A 4 11.84 -21.04 4.85
N GLN A 5 11.47 -21.60 3.70
CA GLN A 5 11.06 -20.82 2.53
C GLN A 5 9.78 -20.03 2.82
N TRP A 6 8.82 -20.65 3.51
CA TRP A 6 7.58 -20.00 3.94
C TRP A 6 7.85 -18.82 4.89
N ALA A 7 8.67 -19.03 5.91
CA ALA A 7 9.05 -17.97 6.84
C ALA A 7 9.74 -16.80 6.12
N GLY A 8 10.61 -17.09 5.15
CA GLY A 8 11.26 -16.07 4.32
C GLY A 8 10.26 -15.21 3.53
N LEU A 9 9.24 -15.81 2.93
CA LEU A 9 8.20 -15.07 2.20
C LEU A 9 7.37 -14.17 3.12
N LEU A 10 7.03 -14.65 4.32
CA LEU A 10 6.32 -13.86 5.33
C LEU A 10 7.15 -12.65 5.76
N LEU A 11 8.46 -12.84 5.97
CA LEU A 11 9.36 -11.76 6.33
C LEU A 11 9.47 -10.72 5.22
N LEU A 12 9.61 -11.14 3.96
CA LEU A 12 9.65 -10.23 2.81
C LEU A 12 8.35 -9.41 2.67
N ALA A 13 7.19 -10.05 2.89
CA ALA A 13 5.91 -9.35 2.88
C ALA A 13 5.80 -8.31 4.02
N ALA A 14 6.26 -8.66 5.22
CA ALA A 14 6.31 -7.74 6.35
C ALA A 14 7.25 -6.55 6.08
N LEU A 15 8.43 -6.80 5.51
CA LEU A 15 9.38 -5.76 5.12
C LEU A 15 8.79 -4.85 4.05
N ALA A 16 8.11 -5.40 3.03
CA ALA A 16 7.45 -4.61 2.01
C ALA A 16 6.42 -3.64 2.60
N GLY A 17 5.60 -4.11 3.55
CA GLY A 17 4.66 -3.25 4.29
C GLY A 17 5.37 -2.19 5.15
N ALA A 18 6.49 -2.55 5.79
CA ALA A 18 7.25 -1.64 6.64
C ALA A 18 7.87 -0.46 5.87
N VAL A 19 8.18 -0.60 4.58
CA VAL A 19 8.73 0.50 3.75
C VAL A 19 7.73 1.63 3.53
N VAL A 20 6.42 1.32 3.47
CA VAL A 20 5.35 2.28 3.14
C VAL A 20 5.35 3.54 4.02
N PRO A 21 5.42 3.47 5.37
CA PRO A 21 5.48 4.66 6.21
C PRO A 21 6.74 5.50 5.98
N PHE A 22 7.91 4.88 5.74
CA PHE A 22 9.15 5.62 5.43
C PHE A 22 9.00 6.39 4.12
N GLN A 23 8.51 5.72 3.08
CA GLN A 23 8.23 6.34 1.78
C GLN A 23 7.27 7.53 1.94
N SER A 24 6.18 7.34 2.68
CA SER A 24 5.18 8.38 2.88
C SER A 24 5.74 9.58 3.64
N ALA A 25 6.57 9.36 4.66
CA ALA A 25 7.23 10.43 5.41
C ALA A 25 8.25 11.20 4.56
N ILE A 26 9.07 10.50 3.78
CA ILE A 26 10.05 11.11 2.86
C ILE A 26 9.31 11.95 1.80
N ASN A 27 8.30 11.39 1.15
CA ASN A 27 7.53 12.09 0.12
C ASN A 27 6.75 13.28 0.68
N THR A 28 6.28 13.21 1.93
CA THR A 28 5.68 14.34 2.63
C THR A 28 6.66 15.49 2.84
N ASN A 29 7.91 15.19 3.24
CA ASN A 29 8.96 16.21 3.35
C ASN A 29 9.29 16.81 1.98
N LEU A 30 9.39 15.98 0.95
CA LEU A 30 9.63 16.43 -0.42
C LEU A 30 8.50 17.34 -0.92
N ALA A 31 7.25 17.01 -0.61
CA ALA A 31 6.09 17.83 -0.97
C ALA A 31 6.11 19.21 -0.32
N ARG A 32 6.59 19.30 0.93
CA ARG A 32 6.79 20.59 1.60
C ARG A 32 7.85 21.43 0.90
N GLY A 33 8.95 20.82 0.45
CA GLY A 33 9.99 21.52 -0.31
C GLY A 33 9.57 21.94 -1.71
N LEU A 34 8.76 21.12 -2.39
CA LEU A 34 8.27 21.37 -3.76
C LEU A 34 6.95 22.14 -3.83
N GLY A 35 6.31 22.43 -2.69
CA GLY A 35 5.08 23.21 -2.58
C GLY A 35 3.78 22.49 -2.97
N HIS A 36 3.83 21.27 -3.52
CA HIS A 36 2.62 20.51 -3.86
C HIS A 36 2.82 18.98 -3.79
N PRO A 37 1.84 18.21 -3.28
CA PRO A 37 1.91 16.74 -3.22
C PRO A 37 2.19 16.07 -4.56
N LEU A 38 1.55 16.54 -5.65
CA LEU A 38 1.75 15.94 -6.98
C LEU A 38 3.18 16.11 -7.51
N TRP A 39 3.88 17.20 -7.15
CA TRP A 39 5.28 17.36 -7.52
C TRP A 39 6.17 16.33 -6.80
N ALA A 40 5.90 16.07 -5.52
CA ALA A 40 6.60 15.01 -4.78
C ALA A 40 6.26 13.61 -5.31
N THR A 41 5.00 13.35 -5.68
CA THR A 41 4.62 12.09 -6.33
C THR A 41 5.35 11.89 -7.64
N LEU A 42 5.40 12.91 -8.52
CA LEU A 42 6.14 12.85 -9.78
C LEU A 42 7.63 12.59 -9.54
N ALA A 43 8.27 13.35 -8.65
CA ALA A 43 9.68 13.17 -8.30
C ALA A 43 9.95 11.76 -7.74
N SER A 44 9.09 11.26 -6.86
CA SER A 44 9.19 9.90 -6.31
C SER A 44 9.12 8.85 -7.42
N LEU A 45 8.21 9.00 -8.40
CA LEU A 45 8.09 8.06 -9.52
C LEU A 45 9.32 8.10 -10.44
N LEU A 46 9.87 9.29 -10.69
CA LEU A 46 11.11 9.43 -11.46
C LEU A 46 12.28 8.74 -10.75
N VAL A 47 12.44 8.93 -9.44
CA VAL A 47 13.45 8.23 -8.64
C VAL A 47 13.23 6.72 -8.67
N SER A 48 11.98 6.25 -8.57
CA SER A 48 11.67 4.81 -8.70
C SER A 48 12.10 4.25 -10.06
N VAL A 49 11.89 4.98 -11.16
CA VAL A 49 12.37 4.58 -12.50
C VAL A 49 13.90 4.53 -12.53
N LEU A 50 14.58 5.55 -11.98
CA LEU A 50 16.04 5.61 -11.94
C LEU A 50 16.67 4.49 -11.10
N VAL A 51 15.99 3.99 -10.06
CA VAL A 51 16.43 2.85 -9.26
C VAL A 51 16.11 1.52 -9.95
N LEU A 52 14.94 1.41 -10.59
CA LEU A 52 14.48 0.17 -11.22
C LEU A 52 15.26 -0.17 -12.50
N LEU A 53 15.56 0.81 -13.36
CA LEU A 53 16.21 0.56 -14.66
C LEU A 53 17.58 -0.12 -14.51
N PRO A 54 18.50 0.32 -13.63
CA PRO A 54 19.76 -0.38 -13.39
C PRO A 54 19.58 -1.83 -12.93
N VAL A 55 18.57 -2.12 -12.11
CA VAL A 55 18.28 -3.49 -11.65
C VAL A 55 17.85 -4.36 -12.82
N ILE A 56 16.97 -3.86 -13.70
CA ILE A 56 16.55 -4.57 -14.93
C ILE A 56 17.76 -4.88 -15.82
N VAL A 57 18.65 -3.90 -16.00
CA VAL A 57 19.87 -4.05 -16.80
C VAL A 57 20.84 -5.05 -16.17
N ALA A 58 21.06 -4.96 -14.86
CA ALA A 58 21.96 -5.86 -14.12
C ALA A 58 21.48 -7.31 -14.16
N LEU A 59 20.17 -7.53 -14.06
CA LEU A 59 19.53 -8.85 -14.18
C LEU A 59 19.40 -9.33 -15.64
N ARG A 60 19.75 -8.49 -16.62
CA ARG A 60 19.67 -8.79 -18.06
C ARG A 60 18.27 -9.27 -18.48
N LEU A 61 17.23 -8.65 -17.94
CA LEU A 61 15.86 -9.05 -18.28
C LEU A 61 15.58 -8.74 -19.77
N PRO A 62 14.92 -9.67 -20.49
CA PRO A 62 14.56 -9.44 -21.89
C PRO A 62 13.55 -8.29 -22.01
N LEU A 63 13.58 -7.59 -23.14
CA LEU A 63 12.58 -6.56 -23.43
C LEU A 63 11.17 -7.16 -23.43
N PRO A 64 10.17 -6.42 -22.93
CA PRO A 64 8.79 -6.89 -22.94
C PRO A 64 8.29 -7.03 -24.37
N SER A 65 7.40 -8.02 -24.59
CA SER A 65 6.79 -8.26 -25.90
C SER A 65 5.94 -7.06 -26.34
N LEU A 66 6.38 -6.38 -27.41
CA LEU A 66 5.63 -5.27 -28.02
C LEU A 66 4.25 -5.72 -28.52
N ALA A 67 4.15 -6.97 -29.00
CA ALA A 67 2.88 -7.56 -29.43
C ALA A 67 1.91 -7.75 -28.26
N PHE A 68 2.42 -8.07 -27.06
CA PHE A 68 1.59 -8.12 -25.85
C PHE A 68 1.18 -6.71 -25.41
N ILE A 69 2.11 -5.75 -25.37
CA ILE A 69 1.84 -4.37 -24.98
C ILE A 69 0.71 -3.76 -25.81
N GLY A 70 0.74 -3.95 -27.14
CA GLY A 70 -0.30 -3.45 -28.05
C GLY A 70 -1.65 -4.14 -27.93
N LYS A 71 -1.72 -5.33 -27.33
CA LYS A 71 -2.96 -6.12 -27.14
C LYS A 71 -3.46 -6.13 -25.70
N ALA A 72 -2.65 -5.65 -24.75
CA ALA A 72 -2.99 -5.67 -23.34
C ALA A 72 -4.22 -4.78 -23.06
N PRO A 73 -5.27 -5.31 -22.39
CA PRO A 73 -6.42 -4.51 -22.01
C PRO A 73 -6.04 -3.26 -21.20
N LEU A 74 -6.77 -2.15 -21.41
CA LEU A 74 -6.46 -0.86 -20.77
C LEU A 74 -6.43 -0.93 -19.24
N TRP A 75 -7.24 -1.79 -18.63
CA TRP A 75 -7.27 -1.96 -17.17
C TRP A 75 -5.95 -2.47 -16.60
N MET A 76 -5.12 -3.21 -17.36
CA MET A 76 -3.81 -3.67 -16.90
C MET A 76 -2.85 -2.50 -16.62
N TRP A 77 -3.06 -1.37 -17.32
CA TRP A 77 -2.27 -0.16 -17.14
C TRP A 77 -2.77 0.72 -16.00
N ALA A 78 -3.99 0.48 -15.50
CA ALA A 78 -4.58 1.25 -14.40
C ALA A 78 -3.81 1.10 -13.09
N GLY A 79 -2.99 0.04 -12.93
CA GLY A 79 -2.12 -0.14 -11.77
C GLY A 79 -1.20 1.07 -11.52
N GLY A 80 -0.68 1.69 -12.58
CA GLY A 80 0.11 2.92 -12.47
C GLY A 80 -0.70 4.10 -11.93
N ALA A 81 -1.95 4.25 -12.36
CA ALA A 81 -2.85 5.28 -11.86
C ALA A 81 -3.17 5.07 -10.37
N PHE A 82 -3.47 3.85 -9.94
CA PHE A 82 -3.67 3.53 -8.52
C PHE A 82 -2.41 3.82 -7.68
N GLY A 83 -1.22 3.58 -8.22
CA GLY A 83 0.04 3.94 -7.58
C GLY A 83 0.20 5.45 -7.36
N VAL A 84 -0.06 6.25 -8.40
CA VAL A 84 -0.05 7.73 -8.30
C VAL A 84 -1.04 8.20 -7.24
N CYS A 85 -2.28 7.70 -7.28
CA CYS A 85 -3.32 8.03 -6.31
C CYS A 85 -2.89 7.67 -4.88
N PHE A 86 -2.35 6.48 -4.67
CA PHE A 86 -1.89 6.03 -3.36
C PHE A 86 -0.80 6.94 -2.80
N VAL A 87 0.24 7.24 -3.58
CA VAL A 87 1.35 8.09 -3.12
C VAL A 87 0.89 9.52 -2.85
N ALA A 88 0.06 10.10 -3.73
CA ALA A 88 -0.48 11.44 -3.52
C ALA A 88 -1.36 11.52 -2.26
N LEU A 89 -2.26 10.56 -2.06
CA LEU A 89 -3.09 10.48 -0.86
C LEU A 89 -2.24 10.26 0.39
N ALA A 90 -1.21 9.41 0.34
CA ALA A 90 -0.30 9.20 1.46
C ALA A 90 0.38 10.51 1.88
N VAL A 91 0.92 11.27 0.92
CA VAL A 91 1.56 12.57 1.16
C VAL A 91 0.58 13.59 1.75
N MET A 92 -0.67 13.57 1.31
CA MET A 92 -1.72 14.49 1.79
C MET A 92 -2.26 14.13 3.17
N LEU A 93 -2.35 12.83 3.49
CA LEU A 93 -3.04 12.32 4.67
C LEU A 93 -2.09 12.07 5.85
N VAL A 94 -0.83 11.69 5.62
CA VAL A 94 0.14 11.43 6.69
C VAL A 94 0.34 12.63 7.63
N PRO A 95 0.46 13.88 7.17
CA PRO A 95 0.52 15.04 8.07
C PRO A 95 -0.72 15.23 8.96
N LYS A 96 -1.88 14.76 8.50
CA LYS A 96 -3.18 14.97 9.15
C LYS A 96 -3.53 13.84 10.13
N LEU A 97 -3.20 12.60 9.76
CA LEU A 97 -3.56 11.40 10.50
C LEU A 97 -2.40 10.84 11.34
N GLY A 98 -1.19 11.33 11.12
CA GLY A 98 0.03 10.68 11.59
C GLY A 98 0.37 9.42 10.77
N ALA A 99 1.61 8.97 10.87
CA ALA A 99 2.08 7.81 10.09
C ALA A 99 1.39 6.50 10.51
N SER A 100 1.27 6.25 11.81
CA SER A 100 0.59 5.06 12.35
C SER A 100 -0.88 5.02 11.94
N GLY A 101 -1.57 6.15 12.03
CA GLY A 101 -2.98 6.30 11.67
C GLY A 101 -3.26 6.07 10.20
N PHE A 102 -2.44 6.67 9.33
CA PHE A 102 -2.51 6.43 7.90
C PHE A 102 -2.29 4.96 7.54
N VAL A 103 -1.23 4.33 8.08
CA VAL A 103 -0.93 2.92 7.80
C VAL A 103 -2.07 2.00 8.27
N ALA A 104 -2.61 2.24 9.46
CA ALA A 104 -3.73 1.47 10.00
C ALA A 104 -4.96 1.54 9.08
N LEU A 105 -5.39 2.75 8.70
CA LEU A 105 -6.54 2.94 7.81
C LEU A 105 -6.29 2.43 6.38
N ALA A 106 -5.09 2.63 5.84
CA ALA A 106 -4.71 2.12 4.53
C ALA A 106 -4.75 0.58 4.49
N LEU A 107 -4.21 -0.07 5.54
CA LEU A 107 -4.23 -1.53 5.65
C LEU A 107 -5.66 -2.07 5.75
N ALA A 108 -6.52 -1.42 6.53
CA ALA A 108 -7.95 -1.73 6.58
C ALA A 108 -8.60 -1.68 5.19
N GLY A 109 -8.39 -0.59 4.45
CA GLY A 109 -8.89 -0.45 3.08
C GLY A 109 -8.34 -1.51 2.13
N GLN A 110 -7.05 -1.83 2.23
CA GLN A 110 -6.40 -2.87 1.44
C GLN A 110 -6.99 -4.26 1.72
N VAL A 111 -7.25 -4.60 2.99
CA VAL A 111 -7.84 -5.89 3.36
C VAL A 111 -9.26 -6.01 2.81
N LEU A 112 -10.10 -4.99 3.02
CA LEU A 112 -11.47 -4.99 2.48
C LEU A 112 -11.48 -5.08 0.95
N ALA A 113 -10.65 -4.29 0.28
CA ALA A 113 -10.53 -4.35 -1.18
C ALA A 113 -10.03 -5.73 -1.63
N SER A 114 -9.02 -6.31 -0.97
CA SER A 114 -8.50 -7.64 -1.31
C SER A 114 -9.55 -8.73 -1.18
N MET A 115 -10.44 -8.64 -0.18
CA MET A 115 -11.53 -9.58 0.02
C MET A 115 -12.55 -9.49 -1.12
N LEU A 116 -12.88 -8.28 -1.59
CA LEU A 116 -13.76 -8.09 -2.75
C LEU A 116 -13.12 -8.60 -4.04
N LEU A 117 -11.84 -8.30 -4.26
CA LEU A 117 -11.09 -8.76 -5.42
C LEU A 117 -11.01 -10.30 -5.48
N ASP A 118 -10.67 -10.93 -4.35
CA ASP A 118 -10.63 -12.38 -4.19
C ASP A 118 -12.03 -13.01 -4.38
N HIS A 119 -13.07 -12.42 -3.80
CA HIS A 119 -14.42 -12.98 -3.84
C HIS A 119 -15.04 -12.98 -5.23
N PHE A 120 -14.78 -11.93 -6.02
CA PHE A 120 -15.33 -11.79 -7.37
C PHE A 120 -14.35 -12.21 -8.47
N GLY A 121 -13.15 -12.71 -8.12
CA GLY A 121 -12.13 -13.10 -9.10
C GLY A 121 -11.70 -11.96 -10.04
N LEU A 122 -11.76 -10.71 -9.56
CA LEU A 122 -11.55 -9.53 -10.40
C LEU A 122 -10.11 -9.50 -10.95
N PHE A 123 -9.94 -8.93 -12.15
CA PHE A 123 -8.65 -8.78 -12.82
C PHE A 123 -7.88 -10.09 -13.07
N GLY A 124 -8.60 -11.21 -13.21
CA GLY A 124 -8.02 -12.53 -13.48
C GLY A 124 -7.44 -13.21 -12.25
N LEU A 125 -7.78 -12.74 -11.04
CA LEU A 125 -7.48 -13.43 -9.80
C LEU A 125 -8.29 -14.72 -9.69
N LEU A 126 -7.70 -15.75 -9.08
CA LEU A 126 -8.42 -16.96 -8.72
C LEU A 126 -9.49 -16.61 -7.69
N GLU A 127 -10.74 -16.89 -8.02
CA GLU A 127 -11.87 -16.68 -7.11
C GLU A 127 -11.65 -17.50 -5.83
N LYS A 128 -11.73 -16.84 -4.68
CA LYS A 128 -11.63 -17.47 -3.37
C LYS A 128 -12.90 -17.18 -2.59
N GLN A 129 -13.47 -18.24 -2.04
CA GLN A 129 -14.63 -18.10 -1.17
C GLN A 129 -14.27 -17.28 0.08
N LEU A 130 -15.19 -16.41 0.47
CA LEU A 130 -15.11 -15.68 1.72
C LEU A 130 -15.41 -16.64 2.88
N THR A 131 -14.37 -17.01 3.62
CA THR A 131 -14.52 -17.85 4.81
C THR A 131 -14.82 -17.01 6.05
N LEU A 132 -15.53 -17.59 7.02
CA LEU A 132 -15.81 -16.93 8.30
C LEU A 132 -14.52 -16.49 9.01
N SER A 133 -13.44 -17.28 8.91
CA SER A 133 -12.14 -16.94 9.50
C SER A 133 -11.53 -15.67 8.87
N ARG A 134 -11.67 -15.47 7.56
CA ARG A 134 -11.19 -14.25 6.87
C ARG A 134 -12.00 -13.03 7.28
N VAL A 135 -13.32 -13.18 7.37
CA VAL A 135 -14.21 -12.11 7.85
C VAL A 135 -13.87 -11.73 9.28
N PHE A 136 -13.71 -12.72 10.16
CA PHE A 136 -13.33 -12.49 11.55
C PHE A 136 -11.96 -11.81 11.68
N GLY A 137 -10.95 -12.26 10.91
CA GLY A 137 -9.64 -11.63 10.87
C GLY A 137 -9.69 -10.17 10.41
N ALA A 138 -10.51 -9.86 9.39
CA ALA A 138 -10.72 -8.49 8.93
C ALA A 138 -11.37 -7.64 10.03
N VAL A 139 -12.39 -8.15 10.73
CA VAL A 139 -13.04 -7.46 11.85
C VAL A 139 -12.04 -7.15 12.98
N LEU A 140 -11.20 -8.11 13.35
CA LEU A 140 -10.14 -7.88 14.36
C LEU A 140 -9.15 -6.81 13.92
N LEU A 141 -8.76 -6.81 12.65
CA LEU A 141 -7.88 -5.77 12.11
C LEU A 141 -8.56 -4.40 12.16
N MET A 142 -9.83 -4.29 11.77
CA MET A 142 -10.61 -3.06 11.88
C MET A 142 -10.70 -2.56 13.32
N ALA A 143 -10.92 -3.47 14.29
CA ALA A 143 -10.92 -3.12 15.71
C ALA A 143 -9.55 -2.57 16.15
N GLY A 144 -8.45 -3.18 15.70
CA GLY A 144 -7.10 -2.67 15.93
C GLY A 144 -6.89 -1.26 15.35
N VAL A 145 -7.41 -0.98 14.15
CA VAL A 145 -7.36 0.36 13.54
C VAL A 145 -8.12 1.39 14.38
N VAL A 146 -9.31 1.04 14.87
CA VAL A 146 -10.10 1.91 15.76
C VAL A 146 -9.31 2.23 17.03
N LEU A 147 -8.68 1.23 17.66
CA LEU A 147 -7.87 1.45 18.86
C LEU A 147 -6.68 2.37 18.56
N ILE A 148 -5.93 2.12 17.49
CA ILE A 148 -4.76 2.95 17.11
C ILE A 148 -5.17 4.40 16.84
N GLN A 149 -6.28 4.61 16.13
CA GLN A 149 -6.72 5.95 15.74
C GLN A 149 -7.36 6.75 16.88
N PHE A 150 -8.12 6.09 17.76
CA PHE A 150 -8.92 6.78 18.77
C PHE A 150 -8.32 6.72 20.18
N SER A 151 -7.25 5.96 20.42
CA SER A 151 -6.58 5.93 21.74
C SER A 151 -6.20 7.33 22.27
N PRO A 152 -5.63 8.26 21.47
CA PRO A 152 -5.32 9.60 21.97
C PRO A 152 -6.56 10.44 22.38
N ALA A 153 -7.70 10.18 21.74
CA ALA A 153 -8.97 10.85 22.06
C ALA A 153 -9.63 10.25 23.32
N LEU A 154 -9.51 8.93 23.50
CA LEU A 154 -9.99 8.22 24.70
C LEU A 154 -9.21 8.65 25.95
N GLU A 155 -7.89 8.83 25.83
CA GLU A 155 -7.06 9.34 26.94
C GLU A 155 -7.42 10.77 27.34
N LYS A 156 -7.63 11.68 26.37
CA LYS A 156 -8.09 13.05 26.66
C LYS A 156 -9.48 13.09 27.29
N SER A 157 -10.42 12.24 26.85
CA SER A 157 -11.77 12.20 27.42
C SER A 157 -11.77 11.60 28.83
N ALA A 158 -10.94 10.60 29.12
CA ALA A 158 -10.80 10.03 30.45
C ALA A 158 -10.17 11.03 31.43
N ALA A 159 -9.16 11.80 30.98
CA ALA A 159 -8.52 12.83 31.78
C ALA A 159 -9.41 14.08 32.03
N ALA A 160 -10.45 14.31 31.22
CA ALA A 160 -11.38 15.42 31.40
C ALA A 160 -12.54 15.13 32.36
N VAL A 161 -12.71 13.86 32.76
CA VAL A 161 -13.80 13.39 33.63
C VAL A 161 -13.30 13.06 35.06
N GLY A 162 -11.98 12.96 35.26
CA GLY A 162 -11.34 12.79 36.57
C GLY A 162 -10.78 14.10 37.12
#